data_AF-A0A416MDM2-F1
#
_entry.id   AF-A0A416MDM2-F1
#
_cell.length_a   1.000
_cell.length_b   1.000
_cell.length_c   1.000
_cell.angle_alpha   90.00
_cell.angle_beta   90.00
_cell.angle_gamma   90.00
#
_symmetry.space_group_name_H-M   'P 1'
#
loop_
_entity.id
_entity.type
_entity.pdbx_description
1 polymer ?
#
loop_
_entity_poly.entity_id
_entity_poly.type
_entity_poly.pdbx_seq_one_letter_code
_entity_poly.pdbx_strand_id
1 'polypeptide(L)'
;MLSSFIDELPDDKDEFDVSVTRFFTDKKTKIMKEQTQVYHYMNPSKNIPHFKPLLDGKHLCVVQFRVLKIKTAPNTFEYIITNLPFSFDIND
;
A
#
# COMPACT_ATOMS: atom_id res chain seq x y z
N MET A 1 -6.81 -1.38 -0.62
CA MET A 1 -5.39 -0.98 -0.61
C MET A 1 -5.20 0.54 -0.71
N LEU A 2 -5.67 1.23 -1.76
CA LEU A 2 -5.54 2.70 -1.86
C LEU A 2 -6.21 3.45 -0.69
N SER A 3 -7.33 2.93 -0.19
CA SER A 3 -8.06 3.53 0.93
C SER A 3 -7.24 3.69 2.20
N SER A 4 -6.24 2.84 2.45
CA SER A 4 -5.36 2.98 3.62
C SER A 4 -4.26 4.03 3.44
N PHE A 5 -4.16 4.66 2.27
CA PHE A 5 -3.16 5.67 1.94
C PHE A 5 -3.78 7.04 1.68
N ILE A 6 -5.12 7.15 1.60
CA ILE A 6 -5.83 8.39 1.23
C ILE A 6 -5.36 9.59 2.04
N ASP A 7 -5.20 9.43 3.36
CA ASP A 7 -4.80 10.52 4.26
C ASP A 7 -3.36 11.05 4.01
N GLU A 8 -2.51 10.32 3.26
CA GLU A 8 -1.13 10.73 2.92
C GLU A 8 -0.99 11.24 1.50
N LEU A 9 -1.97 10.99 0.64
CA LEU A 9 -1.92 11.41 -0.75
C LEU A 9 -2.31 12.89 -0.83
N PRO A 10 -1.64 13.70 -1.68
CA PRO A 10 -1.99 15.11 -1.86
C PRO A 10 -3.22 15.21 -2.75
N ASP A 11 -4.36 14.77 -2.23
CA ASP A 11 -5.65 14.70 -2.93
C ASP A 11 -6.20 16.07 -3.31
N ASP A 12 -5.70 17.13 -2.68
CA ASP A 12 -5.94 18.54 -3.03
C ASP A 12 -5.35 18.93 -4.39
N LYS A 13 -4.39 18.15 -4.91
CA LYS A 13 -3.76 18.40 -6.20
C LYS A 13 -4.48 17.62 -7.31
N ASP A 14 -4.59 18.27 -8.46
CA ASP A 14 -5.10 17.62 -9.68
C ASP A 14 -4.20 16.45 -10.12
N GLU A 15 -2.90 16.60 -9.95
CA GLU A 15 -1.90 15.60 -10.33
C GLU A 15 -0.83 15.48 -9.27
N PHE A 16 -0.35 14.26 -9.04
CA PHE A 16 0.78 13.99 -8.18
C PHE A 16 1.50 12.70 -8.55
N ASP A 17 2.74 12.61 -8.09
CA ASP A 17 3.58 11.42 -8.17
C ASP A 17 4.34 11.33 -6.85
N VAL A 18 3.97 10.36 -6.02
CA VAL A 18 4.53 10.20 -4.68
C VAL A 18 5.06 8.80 -4.49
N SER A 19 6.20 8.72 -3.79
CA SER A 19 6.72 7.44 -3.30
C SER A 19 6.22 7.20 -1.89
N VAL A 20 5.62 6.03 -1.67
CA VAL A 20 5.10 5.59 -0.38
C VAL A 20 5.99 4.47 0.13
N THR A 21 6.39 4.55 1.40
CA THR A 21 7.11 3.48 2.10
C THR A 21 6.26 2.98 3.26
N ARG A 22 6.09 1.65 3.34
CA ARG A 22 5.27 1.01 4.37
C ARG A 22 5.90 -0.28 4.85
N PHE A 23 5.67 -0.58 6.12
CA PHE A 23 5.98 -1.87 6.72
C PHE A 23 4.76 -2.78 6.64
N PHE A 24 4.84 -3.81 5.82
CA PHE A 24 3.79 -4.81 5.71
C PHE A 24 4.01 -5.92 6.75
N THR A 25 2.96 -6.33 7.44
CA THR A 25 3.02 -7.27 8.57
C THR A 25 1.89 -8.29 8.52
N ASP A 26 2.17 -9.54 8.91
CA ASP A 26 1.16 -10.57 9.17
C ASP A 26 0.71 -10.60 10.65
N LYS A 27 1.31 -9.75 11.49
CA LYS A 27 0.94 -9.58 12.91
C LYS A 27 0.10 -8.33 13.12
N LYS A 28 -0.86 -8.44 14.04
CA LYS A 28 -1.81 -7.36 14.37
C LYS A 28 -1.66 -6.90 15.82
N THR A 29 -0.49 -6.36 16.16
CA THR A 29 -0.21 -5.80 17.50
C THR A 29 -0.97 -4.48 17.73
N LYS A 30 -1.02 -3.99 18.97
CA LYS A 30 -1.68 -2.71 19.30
C LYS A 30 -1.04 -1.54 18.54
N ILE A 31 0.28 -1.45 18.54
CA ILE A 31 1.04 -0.40 17.84
C ILE A 31 0.74 -0.43 16.34
N MET A 32 0.73 -1.61 15.72
CA MET A 32 0.45 -1.75 14.28
C MET A 32 -0.99 -1.38 13.90
N LYS A 33 -1.94 -1.48 14.83
CA LYS A 33 -3.33 -1.02 14.61
C LYS A 33 -3.46 0.49 14.76
N GLU A 34 -2.69 1.09 15.66
CA GLU A 34 -2.72 2.53 15.96
C GLU A 34 -1.90 3.35 14.95
N GLN A 35 -0.89 2.74 14.32
CA GLN A 35 0.00 3.37 13.34
C GLN A 35 -0.23 2.76 11.95
N THR A 36 -1.36 3.09 11.32
CA THR A 36 -1.74 2.64 9.96
C THR A 36 -0.97 3.38 8.86
N GLN A 37 -0.58 4.62 9.15
CA GLN A 37 0.57 5.27 8.55
C GLN A 37 1.79 4.51 9.07
N VAL A 38 2.85 4.16 8.36
CA VAL A 38 3.87 3.19 8.84
C VAL A 38 3.48 1.72 8.63
N TYR A 39 2.46 1.15 9.29
CA TYR A 39 2.17 -0.30 9.20
C TYR A 39 0.94 -0.64 8.36
N HIS A 40 1.08 -1.64 7.49
CA HIS A 40 -0.03 -2.22 6.75
C HIS A 40 -0.17 -3.71 7.10
N TYR A 41 -1.30 -4.07 7.70
CA TYR A 41 -1.57 -5.47 8.08
C TYR A 41 -2.16 -6.24 6.90
N MET A 42 -1.48 -7.32 6.49
CA MET A 42 -2.02 -8.29 5.55
C MET A 42 -2.61 -9.46 6.32
N ASN A 43 -3.87 -9.79 6.03
CA ASN A 43 -4.52 -10.92 6.68
C ASN A 43 -4.03 -12.25 6.10
N PRO A 44 -3.28 -13.10 6.82
CA PRO A 44 -2.71 -14.34 6.27
C PRO A 44 -3.75 -15.38 5.85
N SER A 45 -4.99 -15.24 6.36
CA SER A 45 -6.11 -16.15 6.10
C SER A 45 -6.93 -15.79 4.86
N LYS A 46 -6.84 -14.53 4.41
CA LYS A 46 -7.55 -14.05 3.22
C LYS A 46 -6.61 -13.67 2.09
N ASN A 47 -5.39 -13.28 2.45
CA ASN A 47 -4.50 -12.54 1.58
C ASN A 47 -3.13 -13.24 1.54
N ILE A 48 -2.82 -13.69 0.32
CA ILE A 48 -1.49 -13.87 -0.27
C ILE A 48 -0.67 -15.14 0.12
N PRO A 49 -0.78 -16.22 -0.66
CA PRO A 49 0.21 -17.31 -0.71
C PRO A 49 1.65 -16.81 -0.90
N HIS A 50 1.79 -15.67 -1.58
CA HIS A 50 3.04 -15.05 -1.96
C HIS A 50 3.59 -13.97 -1.00
N PHE A 51 2.81 -13.50 -0.01
CA PHE A 51 3.28 -12.55 1.00
C PHE A 51 4.17 -13.24 2.03
N LYS A 52 3.84 -14.49 2.37
CA LYS A 52 4.67 -15.30 3.26
C LYS A 52 6.11 -15.43 2.73
N PRO A 53 6.34 -15.72 1.45
CA PRO A 53 7.66 -15.60 0.84
C PRO A 53 8.29 -14.21 0.98
N LEU A 54 7.54 -13.12 0.78
CA LEU A 54 8.04 -11.74 0.90
C LEU A 54 8.51 -11.39 2.33
N LEU A 55 7.92 -12.02 3.34
CA LEU A 55 8.32 -11.86 4.73
C LEU A 55 9.65 -12.54 5.06
N ASP A 56 10.12 -13.50 4.24
CA ASP A 56 11.39 -14.21 4.42
C ASP A 56 11.57 -14.78 5.84
N GLY A 57 10.53 -15.46 6.35
CA GLY A 57 10.51 -16.02 7.71
C GLY A 57 10.42 -14.97 8.84
N LYS A 58 10.35 -13.68 8.51
CA LYS A 58 10.06 -12.60 9.46
C LYS A 58 8.54 -12.36 9.55
N HIS A 59 8.16 -11.35 10.31
CA HIS A 59 6.77 -10.88 10.45
C HIS A 59 6.57 -9.47 9.91
N LEU A 60 7.57 -8.95 9.21
CA LEU A 60 7.62 -7.59 8.72
C LEU A 60 8.48 -7.51 7.47
N CYS A 61 8.00 -6.82 6.43
CA CYS A 61 8.81 -6.43 5.28
C CYS A 61 8.57 -4.96 4.93
N VAL A 62 9.60 -4.28 4.41
CA VAL A 62 9.47 -2.92 3.89
C VAL A 62 9.08 -3.01 2.43
N VAL A 63 8.05 -2.27 2.05
CA VAL A 63 7.61 -2.12 0.66
C VAL A 63 7.62 -0.64 0.32
N GLN A 64 8.29 -0.33 -0.78
CA GLN A 64 8.28 0.99 -1.38
C GLN A 64 7.59 0.90 -2.73
N PHE A 65 6.54 1.68 -2.92
CA PHE A 65 5.77 1.74 -4.15
C PHE A 65 5.49 3.20 -4.50
N ARG A 66 5.04 3.45 -5.73
CA ARG A 66 4.66 4.80 -6.17
C ARG A 66 3.18 4.86 -6.43
N VAL A 67 2.57 5.99 -6.09
CA VAL A 67 1.19 6.32 -6.42
C VAL A 67 1.21 7.58 -7.27
N LEU A 68 0.61 7.47 -8.45
CA LEU A 68 0.46 8.57 -9.38
C LEU A 68 -1.03 8.88 -9.51
N LYS A 69 -1.38 10.16 -9.51
CA LYS A 69 -2.68 10.66 -9.93
C LYS A 69 -2.45 11.50 -11.19
N ILE A 70 -3.06 11.09 -12.29
CA ILE A 70 -2.89 11.69 -13.62
C ILE A 70 -4.24 12.24 -14.04
N LYS A 71 -4.28 13.49 -14.49
CA LYS A 71 -5.52 14.11 -14.97
C LYS A 71 -5.70 13.77 -16.45
N THR A 72 -6.75 13.02 -16.77
CA THR A 72 -6.99 12.56 -18.15
C THR A 72 -8.03 13.40 -18.88
N ALA A 73 -8.95 14.04 -18.15
CA ALA A 73 -9.94 14.97 -18.69
C ALA A 73 -10.44 15.92 -17.57
N PRO A 74 -11.29 16.93 -17.87
CA PRO A 74 -11.92 17.73 -16.83
C PRO A 74 -12.63 16.85 -15.79
N ASN A 75 -12.29 17.04 -14.51
CA ASN A 75 -12.79 16.26 -13.37
C ASN A 75 -12.61 14.74 -13.48
N THR A 76 -11.69 14.26 -14.33
CA THR A 76 -11.41 12.84 -14.54
C THR A 76 -9.94 12.57 -14.25
N PHE A 77 -9.69 11.57 -13.40
CA PHE A 77 -8.35 11.22 -12.93
C PHE A 77 -8.13 9.72 -13.02
N GLU A 78 -6.93 9.33 -13.41
CA GLU A 78 -6.44 7.96 -13.33
C GLU A 78 -5.42 7.85 -12.21
N TYR A 79 -5.49 6.75 -11.47
CA TYR A 79 -4.53 6.43 -10.42
C TYR A 79 -3.70 5.22 -10.84
N ILE A 80 -2.37 5.36 -10.82
CA ILE A 80 -1.45 4.28 -11.15
C ILE A 80 -0.62 3.97 -9.92
N ILE A 81 -0.58 2.69 -9.54
CA ILE A 81 0.34 2.19 -8.52
C ILE A 81 1.44 1.39 -9.21
N THR A 82 2.69 1.74 -8.96
CA THR A 82 3.85 1.04 -9.54
C THR A 82 4.83 0.60 -8.47
N ASN A 83 5.75 -0.30 -8.84
CA ASN A 83 6.76 -0.86 -7.94
C ASN A 83 6.18 -1.64 -6.75
N LEU A 84 4.95 -2.13 -6.87
CA LEU A 84 4.45 -3.15 -5.96
C LEU A 84 5.23 -4.46 -6.18
N PRO A 85 5.46 -5.26 -5.13
CA PRO A 85 6.00 -6.60 -5.29
C PRO A 85 5.16 -7.38 -6.32
N PHE A 86 5.81 -8.17 -7.17
CA PHE A 86 5.16 -8.94 -8.25
C PHE A 86 3.93 -9.76 -7.79
N SER A 87 3.90 -10.08 -6.50
CA SER A 87 2.91 -10.91 -5.88
C SER A 87 1.82 -10.18 -5.10
N PHE A 88 1.70 -8.86 -5.28
CA PHE A 88 0.68 -8.03 -4.66
C PHE A 88 -0.53 -7.90 -5.61
N ASP A 89 -1.67 -8.49 -5.24
CA ASP A 89 -2.94 -8.23 -5.92
C ASP A 89 -3.63 -7.04 -5.22
N ILE A 90 -4.24 -6.15 -6.00
CA ILE A 90 -5.02 -5.02 -5.46
C ILE A 90 -6.32 -5.48 -4.76
N ASN A 91 -6.74 -6.71 -5.05
CA ASN A 91 -7.89 -7.40 -4.45
C ASN A 91 -7.53 -8.17 -3.17
N ASP A 92 -6.24 -8.36 -2.87
CA ASP A 92 -5.76 -8.79 -1.55
C ASP A 92 -5.87 -7.63 -0.55
#